data_AF-A0A2W5T7F5-F1
#
_entry.id   AF-A0A2W5T7F5-F1
#
_cell.length_a   1.000
_cell.length_b   1.000
_cell.length_c   1.000
_cell.angle_alpha   90.00
_cell.angle_beta   90.00
_cell.angle_gamma   90.00
#
_symmetry.space_group_name_H-M   'P 1'
#
loop_
_entity.id
_entity.type
_entity.pdbx_description
1 polymer ?
#
loop_
_entity_poly.entity_id
_entity_poly.type
_entity_poly.pdbx_seq_one_letter_code
_entity_poly.pdbx_strand_id
1 'polypeptide(L)'
;MPLPRLQLFEFNDARWAPSIVRDTLVDSLSRAIRWGGLLDGIVAPLRECLRRAETNAVLDLCAGAGGPAAVLSSALPDVDFLLSDLYPQVDAWKSAGLRFISEPIDATNIPPSLGEDRVRLLVNALHHFPPPLARDVLRGLCAGNSPGVFIAEGLVRNPLSFAAMGPVGLASLLSTPILAPKRRLLATALLPASLAASVWDGTVSALRIHTPSELYAMVAELPGWEWSWGEYQHSAGLGRGTWFRGTRR
;
A
#
# COMPACT_ATOMS: atom_id res chain seq x y z
N MET A 1 22.64 -9.12 8.32
CA MET A 1 22.35 -8.03 7.36
C MET A 1 21.09 -8.39 6.61
N PRO A 2 20.18 -7.44 6.35
CA PRO A 2 19.02 -7.71 5.51
C PRO A 2 19.50 -8.13 4.10
N LEU A 3 18.72 -8.97 3.43
CA LEU A 3 19.00 -9.36 2.04
C LEU A 3 19.12 -8.12 1.15
N PRO A 4 19.90 -8.16 0.06
CA PRO A 4 19.95 -7.05 -0.89
C PRO A 4 18.56 -6.83 -1.51
N ARG A 5 18.18 -5.55 -1.69
CA ARG A 5 16.95 -5.19 -2.37
C ARG A 5 17.08 -5.50 -3.86
N LEU A 6 16.12 -6.21 -4.44
CA LEU A 6 16.11 -6.56 -5.87
C LEU A 6 14.91 -5.91 -6.58
N GLN A 7 15.18 -5.10 -7.61
CA GLN A 7 14.14 -4.49 -8.45
C GLN A 7 13.75 -5.44 -9.59
N LEU A 8 13.20 -6.61 -9.26
CA LEU A 8 12.62 -7.55 -10.24
C LEU A 8 11.24 -7.05 -10.68
N PHE A 9 10.62 -7.62 -11.71
CA PHE A 9 9.26 -7.24 -12.15
C PHE A 9 8.17 -7.91 -11.32
N GLU A 10 6.98 -7.31 -11.27
CA GLU A 10 5.75 -7.94 -10.79
C GLU A 10 4.80 -8.09 -11.98
N PHE A 11 4.10 -9.22 -12.08
CA PHE A 11 3.12 -9.48 -13.13
C PHE A 11 1.99 -8.45 -13.08
N ASN A 12 1.56 -8.04 -11.88
CA ASN A 12 0.53 -7.01 -11.71
C ASN A 12 0.88 -5.68 -12.42
N ASP A 13 2.15 -5.27 -12.37
CA ASP A 13 2.64 -4.02 -12.96
C ASP A 13 3.00 -4.17 -14.46
N ALA A 14 3.22 -5.40 -14.92
CA ALA A 14 3.75 -5.70 -16.24
C ALA A 14 2.71 -5.53 -17.35
N ARG A 15 2.88 -4.52 -18.23
CA ARG A 15 1.99 -4.29 -19.38
C ARG A 15 1.90 -5.47 -20.35
N TRP A 16 2.93 -6.31 -20.40
CA TRP A 16 2.98 -7.51 -21.24
C TRP A 16 2.23 -8.71 -20.62
N ALA A 17 1.92 -8.67 -19.31
CA ALA A 17 1.20 -9.75 -18.65
C ALA A 17 -0.28 -9.73 -19.07
N PRO A 18 -0.90 -10.90 -19.30
CA PRO A 18 -2.31 -10.99 -19.68
C PRO A 18 -3.20 -10.24 -18.69
N SER A 19 -4.10 -9.39 -19.17
CA SER A 19 -4.98 -8.57 -18.32
C SER A 19 -5.77 -9.40 -17.32
N ILE A 20 -6.28 -10.56 -17.73
CA ILE A 20 -7.00 -11.47 -16.85
C ILE A 20 -6.16 -11.97 -15.66
N VAL A 21 -4.84 -12.17 -15.83
CA VAL A 21 -3.94 -12.53 -14.73
C VAL A 21 -3.78 -11.34 -13.80
N ARG A 22 -3.46 -10.15 -14.35
CA ARG A 22 -3.32 -8.91 -13.56
C ARG A 22 -4.59 -8.59 -12.76
N ASP A 23 -5.75 -8.61 -13.41
CA ASP A 23 -7.05 -8.39 -12.78
C ASP A 23 -7.30 -9.42 -11.66
N THR A 24 -6.99 -10.70 -11.90
CA THR A 24 -7.13 -11.78 -10.90
C THR A 24 -6.22 -11.53 -9.69
N LEU A 25 -4.98 -11.10 -9.92
CA LEU A 25 -4.03 -10.75 -8.86
C LEU A 25 -4.56 -9.59 -8.01
N VAL A 26 -4.97 -8.48 -8.63
CA VAL A 26 -5.54 -7.31 -7.92
C VAL A 26 -6.79 -7.68 -7.12
N ASP A 27 -7.72 -8.40 -7.75
CA ASP A 27 -8.99 -8.83 -7.14
C ASP A 27 -8.71 -9.75 -5.94
N SER A 28 -7.77 -10.70 -6.09
CA SER A 28 -7.40 -11.63 -5.05
C SER A 28 -6.62 -10.97 -3.91
N LEU A 29 -5.71 -10.04 -4.21
CA LEU A 29 -4.97 -9.29 -3.20
C LEU A 29 -5.92 -8.41 -2.38
N SER A 30 -6.84 -7.69 -3.03
CA SER A 30 -7.83 -6.84 -2.35
C SER A 30 -8.67 -7.62 -1.34
N ARG A 31 -9.08 -8.86 -1.68
CA ARG A 31 -9.76 -9.77 -0.77
C ARG A 31 -8.85 -10.29 0.33
N ALA A 32 -7.60 -10.66 0.01
CA ALA A 32 -6.65 -11.16 1.00
C ALA A 32 -6.30 -10.10 2.06
N ILE A 33 -6.17 -8.83 1.66
CA ILE A 33 -6.01 -7.68 2.56
C ILE A 33 -7.15 -7.62 3.56
N ARG A 34 -8.40 -7.72 3.07
CA ARG A 34 -9.62 -7.66 3.90
C ARG A 34 -9.77 -8.88 4.80
N TRP A 35 -9.68 -10.09 4.25
CA TRP A 35 -9.88 -11.34 4.99
C TRP A 35 -8.76 -11.64 5.97
N GLY A 36 -7.54 -11.18 5.67
CA GLY A 36 -6.36 -11.40 6.51
C GLY A 36 -6.13 -10.34 7.57
N GLY A 37 -6.98 -9.30 7.65
CA GLY A 37 -6.78 -8.19 8.58
C GLY A 37 -5.42 -7.50 8.39
N LEU A 38 -4.96 -7.37 7.13
CA LEU A 38 -3.60 -6.89 6.83
C LEU A 38 -3.33 -5.52 7.44
N LEU A 39 -4.37 -4.70 7.62
CA LEU A 39 -4.24 -3.32 8.05
C LEU A 39 -4.64 -3.09 9.52
N ASP A 40 -5.08 -4.14 10.22
CA ASP A 40 -5.58 -4.00 11.60
C ASP A 40 -4.48 -3.43 12.52
N GLY A 41 -3.24 -3.92 12.34
CA GLY A 41 -2.09 -3.50 13.13
C GLY A 41 -1.59 -2.08 12.85
N ILE A 42 -2.03 -1.42 11.78
CA ILE A 42 -1.64 -0.03 11.47
C ILE A 42 -2.66 1.02 11.96
N VAL A 43 -3.86 0.61 12.36
CA VAL A 43 -4.92 1.54 12.82
C VAL A 43 -4.44 2.39 13.99
N ALA A 44 -3.87 1.76 15.03
CA ALA A 44 -3.38 2.48 16.21
C ALA A 44 -2.17 3.39 15.90
N PRO A 45 -1.10 2.92 15.20
CA PRO A 45 -0.01 3.79 14.76
C PRO A 45 -0.44 4.98 13.89
N LEU A 46 -1.40 4.78 12.98
CA LEU A 46 -1.95 5.86 12.13
C LEU A 46 -2.72 6.87 12.97
N ARG A 47 -3.58 6.42 13.90
CA ARG A 47 -4.33 7.30 14.82
C ARG A 47 -3.39 8.14 15.69
N GLU A 48 -2.29 7.56 16.16
CA GLU A 48 -1.27 8.32 16.90
C GLU A 48 -0.54 9.33 16.00
N CYS A 49 -0.28 8.99 14.73
CA CYS A 49 0.29 9.93 13.77
C CYS A 49 -0.63 11.14 13.55
N LEU A 50 -1.93 10.88 13.35
CA LEU A 50 -2.97 11.91 13.20
C LEU A 50 -3.05 12.81 14.44
N ARG A 51 -3.04 12.20 15.64
CA ARG A 51 -3.03 12.94 16.91
C ARG A 51 -1.82 13.87 17.05
N ARG A 52 -0.62 13.39 16.71
CA ARG A 52 0.62 14.20 16.73
C ARG A 52 0.64 15.29 15.66
N ALA A 53 -0.01 15.05 14.53
CA ALA A 53 -0.17 15.99 13.44
C ALA A 53 -1.34 16.96 13.65
N GLU A 54 -2.07 16.84 14.77
CA GLU A 54 -3.23 17.67 15.12
C GLU A 54 -4.31 17.77 14.02
N THR A 55 -4.49 16.68 13.27
CA THR A 55 -5.46 16.60 12.17
C THR A 55 -6.18 15.26 12.15
N ASN A 56 -7.41 15.25 11.64
CA ASN A 56 -8.18 14.03 11.35
C ASN A 56 -8.35 13.82 9.84
N ALA A 57 -7.49 14.43 9.02
CA ALA A 57 -7.60 14.37 7.57
C ALA A 57 -6.39 13.65 6.96
N VAL A 58 -6.66 12.76 6.01
CA VAL A 58 -5.65 11.96 5.31
C VAL A 58 -5.74 12.24 3.81
N LEU A 59 -4.58 12.37 3.17
CA LEU A 59 -4.42 12.26 1.73
C LEU A 59 -3.73 10.93 1.44
N ASP A 60 -4.49 9.94 0.96
CA ASP A 60 -3.98 8.64 0.54
C ASP A 60 -3.46 8.74 -0.89
N LEU A 61 -2.15 8.51 -1.06
CA LEU A 61 -1.44 8.60 -2.33
C LEU A 61 -1.16 7.18 -2.83
N CYS A 62 -1.07 7.03 -4.16
CA CYS A 62 -0.91 5.71 -4.78
C CYS A 62 -2.02 4.73 -4.33
N ALA A 63 -3.25 5.24 -4.17
CA ALA A 63 -4.36 4.51 -3.57
C ALA A 63 -4.83 3.31 -4.41
N GLY A 64 -4.43 3.23 -5.69
CA GLY A 64 -4.86 2.20 -6.63
C GLY A 64 -6.38 2.12 -6.68
N ALA A 65 -6.94 0.91 -6.58
CA ALA A 65 -8.40 0.71 -6.54
C ALA A 65 -9.07 1.11 -5.21
N GLY A 66 -8.33 1.63 -4.22
CA GLY A 66 -8.86 2.07 -2.92
C GLY A 66 -9.14 0.95 -1.92
N GLY A 67 -8.61 -0.26 -2.14
CA GLY A 67 -8.80 -1.41 -1.26
C GLY A 67 -8.38 -1.15 0.19
N PRO A 68 -7.12 -0.72 0.43
CA PRO A 68 -6.65 -0.32 1.76
C PRO A 68 -7.43 0.85 2.37
N ALA A 69 -7.68 1.89 1.57
CA ALA A 69 -8.42 3.07 2.01
C ALA A 69 -9.81 2.71 2.55
N ALA A 70 -10.54 1.83 1.86
CA ALA A 70 -11.86 1.38 2.30
C ALA A 70 -11.82 0.67 3.67
N VAL A 71 -10.80 -0.15 3.92
CA VAL A 71 -10.62 -0.83 5.21
C VAL A 71 -10.32 0.20 6.30
N LEU A 72 -9.37 1.11 6.05
CA LEU A 72 -8.97 2.12 7.02
C LEU A 72 -10.08 3.12 7.32
N SER A 73 -10.84 3.58 6.31
CA SER A 73 -11.96 4.49 6.50
C SER A 73 -13.10 3.85 7.30
N SER A 74 -13.32 2.55 7.16
CA SER A 74 -14.27 1.82 8.01
C SER A 74 -13.76 1.66 9.45
N ALA A 75 -12.46 1.46 9.66
CA ALA A 75 -11.86 1.33 10.99
C ALA A 75 -11.68 2.68 11.71
N LEU A 76 -11.63 3.78 10.96
CA LEU A 76 -11.42 5.15 11.44
C LEU A 76 -12.52 6.08 10.87
N PRO A 77 -13.80 5.90 11.27
CA PRO A 77 -14.92 6.63 10.67
C PRO A 77 -14.91 8.14 10.96
N ASP A 78 -14.11 8.56 11.94
CA ASP A 78 -13.86 9.95 12.32
C ASP A 78 -12.78 10.65 11.47
N VAL A 79 -12.09 9.91 10.59
CA VAL A 79 -10.99 10.41 9.76
C VAL A 79 -11.47 10.67 8.33
N ASP A 80 -11.16 11.85 7.81
CA ASP A 80 -11.48 12.25 6.44
C ASP A 80 -10.43 11.77 5.45
N PHE A 81 -10.68 10.63 4.79
CA PHE A 81 -9.83 10.08 3.75
C PHE A 81 -10.14 10.71 2.38
N LEU A 82 -9.11 11.29 1.76
CA LEU A 82 -9.11 11.73 0.37
C LEU A 82 -8.12 10.90 -0.44
N LEU A 83 -8.61 10.17 -1.44
CA LEU A 83 -7.77 9.31 -2.28
C LEU A 83 -7.22 10.06 -3.49
N SER A 84 -6.00 9.69 -3.88
CA SER A 84 -5.34 10.14 -5.09
C SER A 84 -4.41 9.06 -5.64
N ASP A 85 -4.16 9.12 -6.94
CA ASP A 85 -3.23 8.22 -7.62
C ASP A 85 -2.66 8.92 -8.86
N LEU A 86 -1.52 8.45 -9.36
CA LEU A 86 -1.00 8.86 -10.67
C LEU A 86 -1.86 8.31 -11.82
N TYR A 87 -2.55 7.18 -11.58
CA TYR A 87 -3.50 6.56 -12.48
C TYR A 87 -4.86 6.36 -11.77
N PRO A 88 -5.66 7.44 -11.62
CA PRO A 88 -6.90 7.42 -10.85
C PRO A 88 -7.89 6.32 -11.25
N GLN A 89 -8.41 5.57 -10.27
CA GLN A 89 -9.39 4.49 -10.46
C GLN A 89 -10.81 4.96 -10.09
N VAL A 90 -11.28 6.00 -10.78
CA VAL A 90 -12.50 6.75 -10.42
C VAL A 90 -13.74 5.87 -10.26
N ASP A 91 -13.96 4.91 -11.16
CA ASP A 91 -15.14 4.03 -11.10
C ASP A 91 -15.12 3.11 -9.87
N ALA A 92 -13.93 2.62 -9.48
CA ALA A 92 -13.75 1.81 -8.28
C ALA A 92 -14.03 2.63 -7.02
N TRP A 93 -13.50 3.85 -6.95
CA TRP A 93 -13.68 4.73 -5.81
C TRP A 93 -15.12 5.20 -5.64
N LYS A 94 -15.81 5.57 -6.74
CA LYS A 94 -17.25 5.89 -6.73
C LYS A 94 -18.08 4.71 -6.23
N SER A 95 -17.80 3.51 -6.72
CA SER A 95 -18.53 2.29 -6.33
C SER A 95 -18.32 1.95 -4.85
N ALA A 96 -17.17 2.31 -4.28
CA ALA A 96 -16.85 2.13 -2.88
C ALA A 96 -17.34 3.28 -1.97
N GLY A 97 -17.91 4.36 -2.53
CA GLY A 97 -18.34 5.54 -1.77
C GLY A 97 -17.20 6.34 -1.14
N LEU A 98 -15.99 6.26 -1.71
CA LEU A 98 -14.80 6.95 -1.20
C LEU A 98 -14.71 8.37 -1.78
N ARG A 99 -14.14 9.31 -1.02
CA ARG A 99 -13.79 10.64 -1.54
C ARG A 99 -12.46 10.56 -2.28
N PHE A 100 -12.35 11.22 -3.43
CA PHE A 100 -11.17 11.14 -4.27
C PHE A 100 -10.92 12.41 -5.08
N ILE A 101 -9.71 12.50 -5.60
CA ILE A 101 -9.27 13.44 -6.65
C ILE A 101 -9.26 12.68 -7.98
N SER A 102 -9.98 13.19 -8.99
CA SER A 102 -10.09 12.52 -10.30
C SER A 102 -8.87 12.72 -11.18
N GLU A 103 -8.09 13.75 -10.90
CA GLU A 103 -6.90 14.14 -11.67
C GLU A 103 -5.68 13.31 -11.21
N PRO A 104 -4.77 12.96 -12.15
CA PRO A 104 -3.50 12.34 -11.81
C PRO A 104 -2.68 13.18 -10.82
N ILE A 105 -2.25 12.57 -9.71
CA ILE A 105 -1.36 13.20 -8.71
C ILE A 105 -0.04 12.43 -8.65
N ASP A 106 1.06 13.15 -8.91
CA ASP A 106 2.41 12.64 -8.73
C ASP A 106 2.84 12.81 -7.26
N ALA A 107 3.13 11.69 -6.58
CA ALA A 107 3.56 11.70 -5.19
C ALA A 107 4.92 12.38 -4.95
N THR A 108 5.72 12.61 -5.99
CA THR A 108 6.96 13.41 -5.93
C THR A 108 6.71 14.92 -6.01
N ASN A 109 5.52 15.35 -6.48
CA ASN A 109 5.17 16.74 -6.69
C ASN A 109 3.68 16.98 -6.41
N ILE A 110 3.33 16.94 -5.12
CA ILE A 110 1.95 17.09 -4.66
C ILE A 110 1.54 18.56 -4.70
N PRO A 111 0.45 18.94 -5.40
CA PRO A 111 -0.03 20.32 -5.41
C PRO A 111 -0.34 20.84 -3.99
N PRO A 112 0.09 22.06 -3.61
CA PRO A 112 -0.13 22.61 -2.27
C PRO A 112 -1.60 22.55 -1.84
N SER A 113 -2.52 22.93 -2.74
CA SER A 113 -3.96 22.97 -2.49
C SER A 113 -4.62 21.64 -2.13
N LEU A 114 -3.95 20.50 -2.33
CA LEU A 114 -4.51 19.17 -2.08
C LEU A 114 -3.96 18.52 -0.81
N GLY A 115 -2.77 18.95 -0.37
CA GLY A 115 -2.01 18.31 0.70
C GLY A 115 -1.75 19.18 1.92
N GLU A 116 -2.41 20.33 2.03
CA GLU A 116 -2.43 21.17 3.23
C GLU A 116 -3.22 20.50 4.35
N ASP A 117 -2.67 20.55 5.57
CA ASP A 117 -3.28 20.08 6.83
C ASP A 117 -3.76 18.61 6.84
N ARG A 118 -3.25 17.78 5.92
CA ARG A 118 -3.55 16.34 5.81
C ARG A 118 -2.31 15.50 6.05
N VAL A 119 -2.43 14.46 6.87
CA VAL A 119 -1.40 13.41 6.91
C VAL A 119 -1.35 12.74 5.55
N ARG A 120 -0.16 12.66 4.96
CA ARG A 120 0.04 11.98 3.67
C ARG A 120 0.36 10.52 3.89
N LEU A 121 -0.49 9.66 3.35
CA LEU A 121 -0.49 8.22 3.55
C LEU A 121 -0.02 7.50 2.29
N LEU A 122 0.82 6.48 2.47
CA LEU A 122 1.09 5.44 1.47
C LEU A 122 0.84 4.07 2.11
N VAL A 123 0.07 3.21 1.45
CA VAL A 123 -0.13 1.82 1.89
C VAL A 123 0.25 0.85 0.77
N ASN A 124 1.19 -0.05 1.04
CA ASN A 124 1.68 -1.07 0.09
C ASN A 124 2.14 -0.52 -1.26
N ALA A 125 2.77 0.66 -1.27
CA ALA A 125 3.17 1.35 -2.50
C ALA A 125 4.67 1.67 -2.58
N LEU A 126 5.32 2.01 -1.45
CA LEU A 126 6.67 2.54 -1.47
C LEU A 126 7.68 1.52 -2.00
N HIS A 127 7.45 0.23 -1.75
CA HIS A 127 8.29 -0.86 -2.24
C HIS A 127 8.37 -0.93 -3.79
N HIS A 128 7.35 -0.47 -4.53
CA HIS A 128 7.44 -0.43 -5.99
C HIS A 128 8.52 0.54 -6.49
N PHE A 129 8.83 1.58 -5.70
CA PHE A 129 9.78 2.62 -6.10
C PHE A 129 11.23 2.23 -5.81
N PRO A 130 12.13 2.29 -6.82
CA PRO A 130 13.56 2.11 -6.57
C PRO A 130 14.10 3.24 -5.68
N PRO A 131 15.24 3.05 -4.99
CA PRO A 131 15.71 3.97 -3.95
C PRO A 131 15.77 5.46 -4.33
N PRO A 132 16.21 5.86 -5.55
CA PRO A 132 16.19 7.28 -5.95
C PRO A 132 14.77 7.85 -5.98
N LEU A 133 13.83 7.12 -6.60
CA LEU A 133 12.43 7.55 -6.68
C LEU A 133 11.73 7.50 -5.32
N ALA A 134 12.01 6.49 -4.49
CA ALA A 134 11.47 6.42 -3.13
C ALA A 134 11.90 7.64 -2.29
N ARG A 135 13.14 8.11 -2.46
CA ARG A 135 13.64 9.33 -1.83
C ARG A 135 12.88 10.57 -2.33
N ASP A 136 12.63 10.68 -3.63
CA ASP A 136 11.89 11.81 -4.19
C ASP A 136 10.41 11.80 -3.80
N VAL A 137 9.80 10.62 -3.68
CA VAL A 137 8.46 10.46 -3.11
C VAL A 137 8.46 10.92 -1.65
N LEU A 138 9.41 10.48 -0.81
CA LEU A 138 9.51 10.94 0.59
C LEU A 138 9.67 12.47 0.70
N ARG A 139 10.47 13.08 -0.18
CA ARG A 139 10.58 14.55 -0.28
C ARG A 139 9.25 15.18 -0.65
N GLY A 140 8.55 14.63 -1.65
CA GLY A 140 7.21 15.05 -2.05
C GLY A 140 6.22 14.98 -0.89
N LEU A 141 6.21 13.88 -0.13
CA LEU A 141 5.38 13.70 1.07
C LEU A 141 5.69 14.73 2.17
N CYS A 142 6.94 15.17 2.30
CA CYS A 142 7.35 16.17 3.28
C CYS A 142 7.22 17.63 2.80
N ALA A 143 7.00 17.87 1.50
CA ALA A 143 6.95 19.21 0.93
C ALA A 143 5.71 20.00 1.36
N GLY A 144 5.83 21.33 1.41
CA GLY A 144 4.75 22.22 1.82
C GLY A 144 4.34 22.04 3.29
N ASN A 145 3.07 22.28 3.60
CA ASN A 145 2.54 22.28 4.97
C ASN A 145 1.94 20.93 5.38
N SER A 146 2.52 19.81 4.93
CA SER A 146 2.13 18.50 5.46
C SER A 146 2.44 18.42 6.96
N PRO A 147 1.44 18.17 7.82
CA PRO A 147 1.66 18.03 9.26
C PRO A 147 2.23 16.64 9.62
N GLY A 148 2.07 15.65 8.73
CA GLY A 148 2.53 14.28 8.97
C GLY A 148 2.62 13.42 7.71
N VAL A 149 3.47 12.40 7.78
CA VAL A 149 3.65 11.36 6.76
C VAL A 149 3.50 10.01 7.44
N PHE A 150 2.74 9.11 6.83
CA PHE A 150 2.58 7.74 7.31
C PHE A 150 2.71 6.76 6.14
N ILE A 151 3.56 5.75 6.29
CA ILE A 151 3.83 4.74 5.28
C ILE A 151 3.64 3.40 5.94
N ALA A 152 2.83 2.53 5.33
CA ALA A 152 2.62 1.16 5.79
C ALA A 152 2.92 0.16 4.68
N GLU A 153 3.63 -0.90 5.05
CA GLU A 153 3.92 -2.04 4.19
C GLU A 153 3.44 -3.32 4.90
N GLY A 154 2.72 -4.16 4.17
CA GLY A 154 2.17 -5.43 4.67
C GLY A 154 3.20 -6.55 4.79
N LEU A 155 4.46 -6.28 4.43
CA LEU A 155 5.54 -7.24 4.41
C LEU A 155 6.81 -6.65 5.04
N VAL A 156 7.71 -7.54 5.43
CA VAL A 156 9.09 -7.22 5.82
C VAL A 156 10.07 -7.74 4.76
N ARG A 157 11.31 -7.20 4.72
CA ARG A 157 12.37 -7.65 3.80
C ARG A 157 12.89 -9.06 4.13
N ASN A 158 12.08 -10.05 3.81
CA ASN A 158 12.31 -11.48 3.92
C ASN A 158 11.43 -12.15 2.85
N PRO A 159 11.96 -12.86 1.85
CA PRO A 159 11.16 -13.49 0.80
C PRO A 159 10.11 -14.49 1.33
N LEU A 160 10.31 -15.01 2.56
CA LEU A 160 9.34 -15.88 3.22
C LEU A 160 8.21 -15.13 3.93
N SER A 161 8.27 -13.79 4.07
CA SER A 161 7.24 -13.01 4.75
C SER A 161 5.88 -13.13 4.05
N PHE A 162 5.88 -13.27 2.73
CA PHE A 162 4.66 -13.51 1.96
C PHE A 162 4.01 -14.88 2.27
N ALA A 163 4.79 -15.88 2.68
CA ALA A 163 4.24 -17.21 3.00
C ALA A 163 3.24 -17.18 4.17
N ALA A 164 3.38 -16.21 5.07
CA ALA A 164 2.43 -15.98 6.16
C ALA A 164 1.03 -15.55 5.66
N MET A 165 0.94 -14.97 4.47
CA MET A 165 -0.33 -14.66 3.80
C MET A 165 -0.87 -15.85 3.00
N GLY A 166 -0.13 -16.96 2.91
CA GLY A 166 -0.45 -18.11 2.07
C GLY A 166 -1.87 -18.67 2.25
N PRO A 167 -2.33 -19.00 3.47
CA PRO A 167 -3.68 -19.57 3.67
C PRO A 167 -4.79 -18.63 3.18
N VAL A 168 -4.74 -17.35 3.57
CA VAL A 168 -5.75 -16.34 3.21
C VAL A 168 -5.64 -15.97 1.73
N GLY A 169 -4.43 -15.81 1.21
CA GLY A 169 -4.15 -15.51 -0.19
C GLY A 169 -4.62 -16.63 -1.12
N LEU A 170 -4.37 -17.89 -0.74
CA LEU A 170 -4.85 -19.05 -1.49
C LEU A 170 -6.38 -19.11 -1.48
N ALA A 171 -7.02 -18.97 -0.32
CA ALA A 171 -8.49 -18.93 -0.23
C ALA A 171 -9.06 -17.80 -1.11
N SER A 172 -8.44 -16.62 -1.06
CA SER A 172 -8.83 -15.48 -1.89
C SER A 172 -8.69 -15.75 -3.38
N LEU A 173 -7.58 -16.34 -3.81
CA LEU A 173 -7.32 -16.65 -5.21
C LEU A 173 -8.28 -17.72 -5.74
N LEU A 174 -8.46 -18.81 -4.98
CA LEU A 174 -9.37 -19.91 -5.33
C LEU A 174 -10.84 -19.46 -5.40
N SER A 175 -11.22 -18.40 -4.66
CA SER A 175 -12.57 -17.83 -4.72
C SER A 175 -12.84 -17.00 -5.99
N THR A 176 -11.80 -16.61 -6.75
CA THR A 176 -11.92 -15.70 -7.91
C THR A 176 -12.96 -16.17 -8.93
N PRO A 177 -12.97 -17.44 -9.39
CA PRO A 177 -13.94 -17.86 -10.40
C PRO A 177 -15.40 -17.78 -9.91
N ILE A 178 -15.61 -17.87 -8.60
CA ILE A 178 -16.95 -17.77 -8.00
C ILE A 178 -17.38 -16.30 -7.97
N LEU A 179 -16.48 -15.42 -7.52
CA LEU A 179 -16.76 -14.00 -7.28
C LEU A 179 -16.65 -13.11 -8.52
N ALA A 180 -16.03 -13.58 -9.60
CA ALA A 180 -15.94 -12.90 -10.90
C ALA A 180 -16.73 -13.66 -11.99
N PRO A 181 -18.07 -13.75 -11.91
CA PRO A 181 -18.87 -14.62 -12.78
C PRO A 181 -18.73 -14.28 -14.27
N LYS A 182 -18.54 -12.99 -14.61
CA LYS A 182 -18.32 -12.53 -15.98
C LYS A 182 -17.02 -13.05 -16.61
N ARG A 183 -16.02 -13.40 -15.80
CA ARG A 183 -14.69 -13.87 -16.22
C ARG A 183 -14.40 -15.31 -15.77
N ARG A 184 -15.42 -16.03 -15.25
CA ARG A 184 -15.27 -17.33 -14.56
C ARG A 184 -14.45 -18.34 -15.35
N LEU A 185 -14.79 -18.60 -16.61
CA LEU A 185 -14.11 -19.63 -17.41
C LEU A 185 -12.62 -19.34 -17.59
N LEU A 186 -12.28 -18.09 -17.94
CA LEU A 186 -10.89 -17.66 -18.12
C LEU A 186 -10.13 -17.62 -16.78
N ALA A 187 -10.76 -17.16 -15.70
CA ALA A 187 -10.19 -17.15 -14.36
C ALA A 187 -9.92 -18.57 -13.83
N THR A 188 -10.81 -19.53 -14.10
CA THR A 188 -10.59 -20.94 -13.79
C THR A 188 -9.44 -21.52 -14.61
N ALA A 189 -9.44 -21.29 -15.92
CA ALA A 189 -8.42 -21.85 -16.82
C ALA A 189 -7.01 -21.32 -16.49
N LEU A 190 -6.89 -20.05 -16.09
CA LEU A 190 -5.62 -19.40 -15.77
C LEU A 190 -5.30 -19.38 -14.27
N LEU A 191 -6.06 -20.12 -13.46
CA LEU A 191 -5.83 -20.20 -12.02
C LEU A 191 -4.40 -20.69 -11.67
N PRO A 192 -3.83 -21.72 -12.33
CA PRO A 192 -2.44 -22.13 -12.05
C PRO A 192 -1.42 -21.03 -12.37
N ALA A 193 -1.61 -20.32 -13.49
CA ALA A 193 -0.74 -19.21 -13.87
C ALA A 193 -0.87 -18.04 -12.88
N SER A 194 -2.08 -17.75 -12.41
CA SER A 194 -2.34 -16.70 -11.43
C SER A 194 -1.76 -17.06 -10.05
N LEU A 195 -1.75 -18.34 -9.68
CA LEU A 195 -1.10 -18.81 -8.45
C LEU A 195 0.41 -18.64 -8.53
N ALA A 196 1.04 -19.07 -9.62
CA ALA A 196 2.48 -18.90 -9.85
C ALA A 196 2.86 -17.40 -9.84
N ALA A 197 2.06 -16.56 -10.52
CA ALA A 197 2.25 -15.12 -10.53
C ALA A 197 2.06 -14.49 -9.14
N SER A 198 1.09 -14.96 -8.34
CA SER A 198 0.88 -14.47 -6.97
C SER A 198 2.08 -14.76 -6.07
N VAL A 199 2.64 -15.96 -6.15
CA VAL A 199 3.84 -16.36 -5.38
C VAL A 199 5.05 -15.54 -5.82
N TRP A 200 5.22 -15.34 -7.13
CA TRP A 200 6.28 -14.50 -7.68
C TRP A 200 6.14 -13.05 -7.18
N ASP A 201 5.00 -12.41 -7.40
CA ASP A 201 4.75 -11.03 -7.03
C ASP A 201 4.96 -10.83 -5.52
N GLY A 202 4.36 -11.68 -4.68
CA GLY A 202 4.54 -11.60 -3.24
C GLY A 202 6.00 -11.74 -2.77
N THR A 203 6.77 -12.61 -3.42
CA THR A 203 8.21 -12.75 -3.16
C THR A 203 8.97 -11.50 -3.59
N VAL A 204 8.67 -10.96 -4.77
CA VAL A 204 9.29 -9.75 -5.31
C VAL A 204 8.94 -8.53 -4.45
N SER A 205 7.69 -8.36 -4.04
CA SER A 205 7.28 -7.27 -3.14
C SER A 205 8.05 -7.33 -1.81
N ALA A 206 8.21 -8.53 -1.22
CA ALA A 206 9.01 -8.72 -0.02
C ALA A 206 10.49 -8.35 -0.22
N LEU A 207 11.08 -8.67 -1.38
CA LEU A 207 12.46 -8.31 -1.72
C LEU A 207 12.63 -6.82 -2.03
N ARG A 208 11.55 -6.13 -2.41
CA ARG A 208 11.50 -4.71 -2.74
C ARG A 208 11.24 -3.80 -1.52
N ILE A 209 10.85 -4.35 -0.37
CA ILE A 209 10.65 -3.58 0.87
C ILE A 209 11.94 -2.80 1.23
N HIS A 210 11.79 -1.51 1.54
CA HIS A 210 12.88 -0.68 2.05
C HIS A 210 13.09 -0.96 3.55
N THR A 211 14.33 -1.21 3.97
CA THR A 211 14.61 -1.49 5.39
C THR A 211 14.58 -0.21 6.23
N PRO A 212 14.47 -0.33 7.57
CA PRO A 212 14.45 0.85 8.43
C PRO A 212 15.70 1.72 8.25
N SER A 213 16.88 1.10 8.12
CA SER A 213 18.14 1.81 7.87
C SER A 213 18.14 2.58 6.54
N GLU A 214 17.53 2.03 5.50
CA GLU A 214 17.42 2.68 4.19
C GLU A 214 16.43 3.84 4.26
N LEU A 215 15.28 3.66 4.90
CA LEU A 215 14.29 4.72 5.12
C LEU A 215 14.87 5.89 5.92
N TYR A 216 15.55 5.61 7.04
CA TYR A 216 16.24 6.66 7.82
C TYR A 216 17.31 7.37 7.00
N ALA A 217 18.06 6.66 6.14
CA ALA A 217 19.05 7.28 5.26
C ALA A 217 18.41 8.17 4.18
N MET A 218 17.19 7.84 3.70
CA MET A 218 16.46 8.67 2.74
C MET A 218 15.94 9.97 3.35
N VAL A 219 15.54 9.95 4.63
CA VAL A 219 14.97 11.12 5.31
C VAL A 219 15.98 11.92 6.15
N ALA A 220 17.23 11.48 6.23
CA ALA A 220 18.28 12.15 7.01
C ALA A 220 18.49 13.63 6.59
N GLU A 221 18.20 13.97 5.33
CA GLU A 221 18.32 15.32 4.77
C GLU A 221 17.05 16.17 4.95
N LEU A 222 16.01 15.67 5.63
CA LEU A 222 14.72 16.35 5.81
C LEU A 222 14.64 17.00 7.21
N PRO A 223 15.09 18.26 7.38
CA PRO A 223 15.07 18.93 8.68
C PRO A 223 13.65 19.22 9.16
N GLY A 224 13.47 19.32 10.48
CA GLY A 224 12.18 19.69 11.07
C GLY A 224 11.15 18.56 11.17
N TRP A 225 11.59 17.32 10.94
CA TRP A 225 10.76 16.11 11.09
C TRP A 225 11.27 15.24 12.24
N GLU A 226 10.34 14.62 12.94
CA GLU A 226 10.59 13.53 13.89
C GLU A 226 10.10 12.22 13.27
N TRP A 227 11.04 11.32 12.98
CA TRP A 227 10.77 10.04 12.35
C TRP A 227 10.74 8.91 13.36
N SER A 228 9.83 7.98 13.15
CA SER A 228 9.77 6.73 13.91
C SER A 228 9.31 5.58 13.01
N TRP A 229 9.73 4.39 13.40
CA TRP A 229 9.47 3.15 12.69
C TRP A 229 8.96 2.11 13.67
N GLY A 230 8.13 1.20 13.19
CA GLY A 230 7.77 0.01 13.94
C GLY A 230 7.25 -1.10 13.05
N GLU A 231 6.94 -2.21 13.71
CA GLU A 231 6.32 -3.37 13.09
C GLU A 231 4.96 -3.62 13.69
N TYR A 232 4.16 -4.37 12.95
CA TYR A 232 2.86 -4.85 13.42
C TYR A 232 2.61 -6.26 12.91
N GLN A 233 1.69 -6.95 13.57
CA GLN A 233 1.24 -8.28 13.17
C GLN A 233 -0.11 -8.22 12.47
N HIS A 234 -0.34 -9.17 11.57
CA HIS A 234 -1.60 -9.39 10.88
C HIS A 234 -1.78 -10.88 10.59
N SER A 235 -2.84 -11.28 9.88
CA SER A 235 -3.11 -12.68 9.53
C SER A 235 -3.08 -13.61 10.75
N ALA A 236 -3.80 -13.22 11.81
CA ALA A 236 -3.82 -13.93 13.10
C ALA A 236 -2.43 -14.15 13.74
N GLY A 237 -1.51 -13.20 13.57
CA GLY A 237 -0.18 -13.23 14.18
C GLY A 237 0.89 -13.94 13.35
N LEU A 238 0.52 -14.56 12.23
CA LEU A 238 1.47 -15.23 11.33
C LEU A 238 2.26 -14.21 10.50
N GLY A 239 1.61 -13.12 10.11
CA GLY A 239 2.17 -12.09 9.23
C GLY A 239 2.79 -10.93 10.00
N ARG A 240 3.79 -10.30 9.39
CA ARG A 240 4.43 -9.08 9.89
C ARG A 240 4.50 -8.04 8.79
N GLY A 241 4.07 -6.83 9.12
CA GLY A 241 4.27 -5.64 8.32
C GLY A 241 5.07 -4.58 9.07
N THR A 242 5.34 -3.47 8.39
CA THR A 242 6.06 -2.33 8.95
C THR A 242 5.29 -1.03 8.74
N TRP A 243 5.51 -0.07 9.62
CA TRP A 243 5.10 1.31 9.41
C TRP A 243 6.29 2.24 9.62
N PHE A 244 6.29 3.35 8.89
CA PHE A 244 7.24 4.44 9.02
C PHE A 244 6.47 5.75 9.02
N ARG A 245 6.69 6.58 10.04
CA ARG A 245 5.95 7.84 10.18
C ARG A 245 6.89 9.00 10.47
N GLY A 246 6.54 10.16 9.96
CA GLY A 246 7.18 11.43 10.25
C GLY A 246 6.13 12.45 10.69
N THR A 247 6.40 13.22 11.74
CA THR A 247 5.59 14.39 12.10
C THR A 247 6.49 15.62 12.21
N ARG A 248 5.94 16.82 12.01
CA ARG A 248 6.69 18.05 12.25
C ARG A 248 7.07 18.16 13.74
N ARG A 249 8.25 18.75 14.00
CA ARG A 249 8.69 19.11 15.37
C ARG A 249 8.03 20.41 15.84
#